data_AF-A0A9E5A3G8-F1
#
_entry.id   AF-A0A9E5A3G8-F1
#
_cell.length_a   1.000
_cell.length_b   1.000
_cell.length_c   1.000
_cell.angle_alpha   90.00
_cell.angle_beta   90.00
_cell.angle_gamma   90.00
#
_symmetry.space_group_name_H-M   'P 1'
#
loop_
_entity.id
_entity.type
_entity.pdbx_description
1 polymer ?
#
loop_
_entity_poly.entity_id
_entity_poly.type
_entity_poly.pdbx_seq_one_letter_code
_entity_poly.pdbx_strand_id
1 'polypeptide(L)' 'MILKYESTVGKADVKGKSSRVIIPREIVKMLGLEWGDKLIWNADIGDKGVTITVKAAKEDEK' A
#
# COMPACT_ATOMS: atom_id res chain seq x y z
N MET A 1 12.76 -7.67 9.55
CA MET A 1 11.57 -8.54 9.74
C MET A 1 10.80 -8.57 8.42
N ILE A 2 10.35 -9.74 7.95
CA ILE A 2 9.55 -9.86 6.73
C ILE A 2 8.17 -10.37 7.14
N LEU A 3 7.14 -9.55 6.94
CA LEU A 3 5.74 -9.94 7.17
C LEU A 3 5.13 -10.31 5.82
N LYS A 4 4.53 -11.50 5.73
CA LYS A 4 3.88 -11.99 4.51
C LYS A 4 2.36 -11.99 4.72
N TYR A 5 1.65 -11.31 3.83
CA TYR A 5 0.20 -11.28 3.80
C TYR A 5 -0.29 -11.72 2.41
N GLU A 6 -1.42 -12.40 2.37
CA GLU A 6 -2.12 -12.74 1.14
C GLU A 6 -3.47 -12.01 1.11
N SER A 7 -3.81 -11.41 -0.03
CA SER A 7 -5.06 -10.68 -0.20
C SER A 7 -5.56 -10.78 -1.63
N THR A 8 -6.88 -10.80 -1.81
CA THR A 8 -7.51 -10.79 -3.12
C THR A 8 -7.69 -9.36 -3.63
N VAL A 9 -7.55 -9.16 -4.94
CA VAL A 9 -7.83 -7.87 -5.59
C VAL A 9 -9.34 -7.64 -5.63
N GLY A 10 -9.79 -6.54 -5.01
CA GLY A 10 -11.19 -6.11 -5.05
C GLY A 10 -11.42 -5.01 -6.10
N LYS A 11 -12.65 -4.93 -6.62
CA LYS A 11 -13.06 -3.78 -7.46
C LYS A 11 -13.16 -2.52 -6.59
N ALA A 12 -12.48 -1.44 -6.99
CA ALA A 12 -12.55 -0.17 -6.24
C ALA A 12 -13.78 0.66 -6.61
N ASP A 13 -14.20 0.63 -7.87
CA ASP A 13 -15.38 1.32 -8.39
C ASP A 13 -16.06 0.44 -9.46
N VAL A 14 -17.38 0.52 -9.54
CA VAL A 14 -18.21 -0.17 -10.54
C VAL A 14 -17.90 0.31 -11.96
N LYS A 15 -17.36 1.53 -12.13
CA LYS A 15 -16.99 2.13 -13.43
C LYS A 15 -15.55 1.82 -13.90
N GLY A 16 -14.82 0.95 -13.20
CA GLY A 16 -13.72 0.18 -13.79
C GLY A 16 -12.35 0.88 -13.96
N LYS A 17 -12.12 2.06 -13.36
CA LYS A 17 -10.83 2.76 -13.52
C LYS A 17 -9.77 2.45 -12.45
N SER A 18 -10.09 1.69 -11.41
CA SER A 18 -9.12 1.32 -10.38
C SER A 18 -9.46 0.02 -9.67
N SER A 19 -8.41 -0.66 -9.19
CA SER A 19 -8.50 -1.81 -8.29
C SER A 19 -8.12 -1.36 -6.88
N ARG A 20 -8.77 -1.91 -5.84
CA ARG A 20 -8.45 -1.59 -4.45
C ARG A 20 -7.60 -2.71 -3.88
N VAL A 21 -6.41 -2.36 -3.43
CA VAL A 21 -5.56 -3.25 -2.63
C VAL A 21 -5.83 -2.96 -1.15
N ILE A 22 -5.99 -4.01 -0.36
CA ILE A 22 -6.20 -3.91 1.09
C ILE A 22 -4.82 -3.88 1.73
N ILE A 23 -4.50 -2.79 2.43
CA ILE A 23 -3.33 -2.75 3.31
C ILE A 23 -3.76 -3.34 4.67
N PRO A 24 -3.11 -4.42 5.16
CA PRO A 24 -3.39 -4.95 6.50
C PRO A 24 -3.27 -3.88 7.58
N ARG A 25 -4.23 -3.88 8.53
CA ARG A 25 -4.27 -2.89 9.63
C ARG A 25 -2.99 -2.83 10.45
N GLU A 26 -2.28 -3.95 10.57
CA GLU A 26 -1.02 -4.03 11.29
C GLU A 26 0.06 -3.16 10.64
N ILE A 27 0.17 -3.19 9.30
CA ILE A 27 1.09 -2.33 8.55
C ILE A 27 0.73 -0.85 8.73
N VAL A 28 -0.57 -0.52 8.68
CA VAL A 28 -1.05 0.85 8.90
C VAL A 28 -0.63 1.38 10.27
N LYS A 29 -0.76 0.55 11.31
CA LYS A 29 -0.31 0.90 12.68
C LYS A 29 1.20 1.04 12.78
N MET A 30 1.96 0.12 12.16
CA MET A 30 3.43 0.18 12.14
C MET A 30 3.95 1.44 11.44
N LEU A 31 3.22 1.94 10.44
CA LEU A 31 3.54 3.18 9.73
C LEU A 31 2.98 4.44 10.41
N GLY A 32 2.27 4.32 11.55
CA GLY A 32 1.71 5.47 12.27
C GLY A 32 0.68 6.26 11.44
N LEU A 33 -0.08 5.56 10.60
CA LEU A 33 -1.03 6.17 9.67
C LEU A 33 -2.45 6.20 10.24
N GLU A 34 -3.13 7.29 9.97
CA GLU A 34 -4.53 7.52 10.32
C GLU A 34 -5.40 7.67 9.06
N TRP A 35 -6.73 7.66 9.25
CA TRP A 35 -7.66 7.87 8.15
C TRP A 35 -7.49 9.28 7.58
N GLY A 36 -7.19 9.37 6.28
CA GLY A 36 -6.93 10.64 5.59
C GLY A 36 -5.44 10.93 5.37
N ASP A 37 -4.53 10.18 6.01
CA ASP A 37 -3.11 10.29 5.74
C ASP A 37 -2.76 9.85 4.32
N LYS A 38 -1.78 10.53 3.73
CA LYS A 38 -1.25 10.19 2.41
C LYS A 38 -0.19 9.09 2.52
N LEU A 39 -0.14 8.26 1.48
CA LEU A 39 0.81 7.18 1.30
C LEU A 39 1.59 7.38 0.00
N ILE A 40 2.89 7.11 0.03
CA ILE A 40 3.72 7.06 -1.17
C ILE A 40 3.88 5.60 -1.57
N TRP A 41 3.61 5.32 -2.85
CA TRP A 41 3.72 4.00 -3.44
C TRP A 41 4.82 4.04 -4.50
N ASN A 42 5.83 3.20 -4.33
CA ASN A 42 6.84 2.96 -5.37
C ASN A 42 6.63 1.54 -5.88
N ALA A 43 6.35 1.43 -7.18
CA ALA A 43 6.22 0.14 -7.86
C ALA A 43 7.48 -0.13 -8.65
N ASP A 44 8.23 -1.15 -8.25
CA ASP A 44 9.33 -1.71 -9.03
C ASP A 44 8.77 -2.88 -9.85
N ILE A 45 8.81 -2.73 -11.17
CA ILE A 45 8.26 -3.70 -12.12
C ILE A 45 9.44 -4.41 -12.77
N GLY A 46 9.59 -5.70 -12.49
CA GLY A 46 10.59 -6.55 -13.13
C GLY A 46 9.99 -7.86 -13.64
N ASP A 47 10.84 -8.72 -14.20
CA ASP A 47 10.41 -9.96 -14.87
C ASP A 47 9.71 -10.97 -13.92
N LYS A 48 10.00 -10.88 -12.62
CA LYS A 48 9.42 -11.76 -11.59
C LYS A 48 8.11 -11.23 -11.00
N GLY A 49 7.62 -10.10 -11.50
CA GLY A 49 6.40 -9.44 -11.02
C GLY A 49 6.68 -8.05 -10.46
N VAL A 50 5.74 -7.56 -9.66
CA VAL A 50 5.74 -6.20 -9.12
C VAL A 50 6.07 -6.22 -7.64
N THR A 51 7.08 -5.45 -7.24
CA THR A 51 7.37 -5.17 -5.83
C THR A 51 6.85 -3.78 -5.48
N ILE A 52 5.90 -3.70 -4.56
CA ILE A 52 5.38 -2.42 -4.06
C ILE A 52 6.06 -2.08 -2.74
N THR A 53 6.69 -0.91 -2.69
CA THR A 53 7.14 -0.29 -1.44
C THR A 53 6.16 0.81 -1.05
N VAL A 54 5.58 0.70 0.14
CA VAL A 54 4.67 1.69 0.71
C VAL A 54 5.36 2.41 1.85
N LYS A 55 5.30 3.74 1.86
CA LYS A 55 5.82 4.58 2.95
C LYS A 55 4.78 5.63 3.35
N ALA A 56 4.82 6.06 4.60
CA ALA A 56 4.07 7.24 5.03
C ALA A 56 4.55 8.45 4.22
N ALA A 57 3.61 9.30 3.78
CA ALA A 57 3.94 10.55 3.10
C ALA A 57 4.24 11.70 4.07
N LYS A 58 4.15 11.45 5.39
CA LYS A 58 4.65 12.38 6.41
C LYS A 58 6.16 12.46 6.20
N GLU A 59 6.65 13.60 5.73
CA GLU A 59 8.08 13.88 5.67
C GLU A 59 8.66 13.60 7.06
N ASP A 60 9.75 12.84 7.12
CA ASP A 60 10.71 13.01 8.21
C ASP A 60 11.20 14.46 8.07
N GLU A 61 10.57 15.40 8.78
CA GLU A 61 11.21 16.69 9.10
C GLU A 61 12.49 16.33 9.85
N LYS A 62 13.60 16.31 9.12
CA LYS A 62 14.96 16.29 9.65
C LYS A 62 15.59 17.65 9.45
#